data_AF-A0A3Q3GZR9-F1
#
_entry.id   AF-A0A3Q3GZR9-F1
#
_cell.length_a   1.000
_cell.length_b   1.000
_cell.length_c   1.000
_cell.angle_alpha   90.00
_cell.angle_beta   90.00
_cell.angle_gamma   90.00
#
_symmetry.space_group_name_H-M   'P 1'
#
loop_
_entity.id
_entity.type
_entity.pdbx_description
1 polymer ?
#
loop_
_entity_poly.entity_id
_entity_poly.type
_entity_poly.pdbx_seq_one_letter_code
_entity_poly.pdbx_strand_id
1 'polypeptide(L)'
;MTHDCCARSTTNHIVKFADDTTVVGLIRDNNDMDYREEVKHLVDWCRTNNLTLNVDKTKEIIVDFRRRQPSHTPLLINGTAVERVSSTKFLGVQITDTLTWSLHTGALVKKAQQRMHFLRRMKRAHLPPPILTTFYRGTIESIITNCISVWSGACSASDWKSLQRVVRTAEKIIQTPLPPIQEIAKIRCLTRAQKISRDTSHPHQGLFSLLDSGKRFRSLRSRTSRFCNSFFPQAIRLLNRKK
;
A
#
# COMPACT_ATOMS: atom_id res chain seq x y z
N MET A 1 -25.16 0.53 -5.10
CA MET A 1 -24.20 1.63 -5.33
C MET A 1 -23.99 2.36 -4.02
N THR A 2 -22.77 2.40 -3.49
CA THR A 2 -22.44 3.06 -2.22
C THR A 2 -21.88 4.48 -2.42
N HIS A 3 -21.96 5.02 -3.63
CA HIS A 3 -21.27 6.25 -4.04
C HIS A 3 -21.59 7.46 -3.16
N ASP A 4 -22.82 7.58 -2.68
CA ASP A 4 -23.30 8.81 -2.02
C ASP A 4 -22.94 8.93 -0.53
N CYS A 5 -22.32 7.89 0.04
CA CYS A 5 -21.84 7.95 1.42
C CYS A 5 -20.45 8.61 1.47
N CYS A 6 -20.44 9.92 1.72
CA CYS A 6 -19.23 10.71 1.91
C CYS A 6 -18.92 10.89 3.40
N ALA A 7 -17.63 11.10 3.72
CA ALA A 7 -17.22 11.45 5.07
C ALA A 7 -17.88 12.77 5.50
N ARG A 8 -18.42 12.83 6.72
CA ARG A 8 -19.03 14.05 7.27
C ARG A 8 -18.01 14.96 7.92
N SER A 9 -16.97 14.38 8.54
CA SER A 9 -15.86 15.15 9.10
C SER A 9 -14.71 15.27 8.12
N THR A 10 -14.05 16.44 8.11
CA THR A 10 -12.83 16.68 7.32
C THR A 10 -11.62 15.91 7.84
N THR A 11 -11.70 15.39 9.07
CA THR A 11 -10.68 14.54 9.71
C THR A 11 -10.84 13.06 9.35
N ASN A 12 -11.91 12.71 8.63
CA ASN A 12 -12.21 11.36 8.20
C ASN A 12 -12.14 11.21 6.69
N HIS A 13 -11.83 10.00 6.25
CA HIS A 13 -11.83 9.61 4.85
C HIS A 13 -12.52 8.27 4.69
N ILE A 14 -13.42 8.18 3.72
CA ILE A 14 -14.06 6.93 3.33
C ILE A 14 -13.46 6.50 1.99
N VAL A 15 -12.87 5.30 1.98
CA VAL A 15 -12.31 4.66 0.79
C VAL A 15 -13.18 3.45 0.45
N LYS A 16 -13.61 3.36 -0.81
CA LYS A 16 -14.51 2.31 -1.30
C LYS A 16 -13.88 1.57 -2.47
N PHE A 17 -14.02 0.25 -2.47
CA PHE A 17 -13.65 -0.61 -3.59
C PHE A 17 -14.59 -1.80 -3.64
N ALA A 18 -15.45 -1.86 -4.67
CA ALA A 18 -16.54 -2.83 -4.74
C ALA A 18 -17.39 -2.83 -3.45
N ASP A 19 -17.45 -3.94 -2.73
CA ASP A 19 -18.12 -4.11 -1.44
C ASP A 19 -17.26 -3.68 -0.24
N ASP A 20 -15.93 -3.63 -0.39
CA ASP A 20 -15.03 -3.20 0.67
C ASP A 20 -15.16 -1.68 0.90
N THR A 21 -15.53 -1.30 2.12
CA THR A 21 -15.55 0.09 2.59
C THR A 21 -14.61 0.25 3.77
N THR A 22 -13.73 1.24 3.73
CA THR A 22 -12.78 1.56 4.80
C THR A 22 -13.01 2.98 5.28
N VAL A 23 -13.21 3.12 6.58
CA VAL A 23 -13.26 4.42 7.27
C VAL A 23 -11.91 4.66 7.92
N VAL A 24 -11.27 5.78 7.58
CA VAL A 24 -10.02 6.22 8.19
C VAL A 24 -10.34 7.51 8.93
N GLY A 25 -10.06 7.57 10.22
CA GLY A 25 -10.27 8.78 11.03
C GLY A 25 -9.02 9.17 11.80
N LEU A 26 -8.82 10.48 11.97
CA LEU A 26 -7.74 11.01 12.80
C LEU A 26 -8.16 11.02 14.26
N ILE A 27 -7.42 10.27 15.10
CA ILE A 27 -7.53 10.38 16.56
C ILE A 27 -6.61 11.51 17.02
N ARG A 28 -7.18 12.51 17.69
CA ARG A 28 -6.44 13.67 18.20
C ARG A 28 -6.68 13.81 19.70
N ASP A 29 -5.62 13.99 20.47
CA ASP A 29 -5.72 14.19 21.94
C ASP A 29 -6.51 13.07 22.64
N ASN A 30 -6.34 11.83 22.18
CA ASN A 30 -7.08 10.62 22.61
C ASN A 30 -8.59 10.66 22.34
N ASN A 31 -9.06 11.62 21.54
CA ASN A 31 -10.43 11.74 21.11
C ASN A 31 -10.60 11.09 19.71
N ASP A 32 -11.41 10.04 19.65
CA ASP A 32 -11.79 9.30 18.45
C ASP A 32 -13.29 9.50 18.09
N MET A 33 -13.95 10.51 18.65
CA MET A 33 -15.38 10.76 18.47
C MET A 33 -15.76 10.98 17.01
N ASP A 34 -15.00 11.78 16.26
CA ASP A 34 -15.24 12.00 14.83
C ASP A 34 -15.25 10.67 14.06
N TYR A 35 -14.30 9.78 14.36
CA TYR A 35 -14.21 8.46 13.75
C TYR A 35 -15.42 7.58 14.12
N ARG A 36 -15.80 7.55 15.40
CA ARG A 36 -16.93 6.76 15.89
C ARG A 36 -18.27 7.22 15.32
N GLU A 37 -18.51 8.53 15.25
CA GLU A 37 -19.71 9.10 14.64
C GLU A 37 -19.76 8.80 13.13
N GLU A 38 -18.62 8.78 12.44
CA GLU A 38 -18.55 8.38 11.04
C GLU A 38 -18.88 6.90 10.83
N VAL A 39 -18.36 6.02 11.70
CA VAL A 39 -18.73 4.59 11.66
C VAL A 39 -20.23 4.42 11.91
N LYS A 40 -20.78 5.11 12.92
CA LYS A 40 -22.22 5.08 13.21
C LYS A 40 -23.06 5.55 12.02
N HIS A 41 -22.67 6.67 11.40
CA HIS A 41 -23.32 7.19 10.21
C HIS A 41 -23.26 6.19 9.04
N LEU A 42 -22.12 5.54 8.83
CA LEU A 42 -21.99 4.49 7.81
C LEU A 42 -22.91 3.30 8.11
N VAL A 43 -23.01 2.87 9.37
CA VAL A 43 -23.91 1.80 9.79
C VAL A 43 -25.37 2.16 9.51
N ASP A 44 -25.80 3.36 9.87
CA ASP A 44 -27.17 3.83 9.64
C ASP A 44 -27.45 3.97 8.13
N TRP A 45 -26.49 4.49 7.35
CA TRP A 45 -26.58 4.55 5.90
C TRP A 45 -26.73 3.16 5.28
N CYS A 46 -25.95 2.17 5.73
CA CYS A 46 -26.07 0.79 5.29
C CYS A 46 -27.48 0.24 5.56
N ARG A 47 -28.02 0.46 6.77
CA ARG A 47 -29.38 0.01 7.12
C ARG A 47 -30.44 0.63 6.20
N THR A 48 -30.40 1.94 5.99
CA THR A 48 -31.34 2.67 5.11
C THR A 48 -31.26 2.21 3.65
N ASN A 49 -30.11 1.70 3.23
CA ASN A 49 -29.89 1.18 1.87
C ASN A 49 -30.00 -0.35 1.79
N ASN A 50 -30.58 -1.00 2.80
CA ASN A 50 -30.79 -2.44 2.88
C ASN A 50 -29.49 -3.26 2.74
N LEU A 51 -28.38 -2.70 3.22
CA LEU A 51 -27.08 -3.35 3.28
C LEU A 51 -26.81 -3.86 4.69
N THR A 52 -26.34 -5.10 4.79
CA THR A 52 -25.95 -5.72 6.06
C THR A 52 -24.44 -5.69 6.20
N LEU A 53 -23.93 -5.07 7.27
CA LEU A 53 -22.51 -5.08 7.61
C LEU A 53 -22.12 -6.41 8.25
N ASN A 54 -21.05 -7.02 7.76
CA ASN A 54 -20.48 -8.21 8.36
C ASN A 54 -19.41 -7.81 9.39
N VAL A 55 -19.80 -7.79 10.67
CA VAL A 55 -18.90 -7.37 11.76
C VAL A 55 -17.70 -8.33 11.89
N ASP A 56 -17.91 -9.63 11.70
CA ASP A 56 -16.85 -10.65 11.80
C ASP A 56 -15.74 -10.46 10.75
N LYS A 57 -16.10 -9.96 9.56
CA LYS A 57 -15.13 -9.61 8.52
C LYS A 57 -14.54 -8.21 8.69
N THR A 58 -15.21 -7.34 9.46
CA THR A 58 -14.74 -5.98 9.72
C THR A 58 -13.59 -6.03 10.73
N LYS A 59 -12.50 -5.33 10.44
CA LYS A 59 -11.32 -5.24 11.30
C LYS A 59 -11.00 -3.79 11.61
N GLU A 60 -10.62 -3.52 12.85
CA GLU A 60 -10.10 -2.23 13.28
C GLU A 60 -8.58 -2.31 13.40
N ILE A 61 -7.89 -1.30 12.84
CA ILE A 61 -6.45 -1.13 13.03
C ILE A 61 -6.19 0.28 13.55
N ILE A 62 -5.50 0.39 14.68
CA ILE A 62 -5.13 1.67 15.27
C ILE A 62 -3.63 1.88 15.06
N VAL A 63 -3.29 2.95 14.36
CA VAL A 63 -1.91 3.31 14.06
C VAL A 63 -1.48 4.44 15.00
N ASP A 64 -0.80 4.09 16.10
CA ASP A 64 -0.31 5.05 17.10
C ASP A 64 1.18 4.83 17.43
N PHE A 65 1.99 5.87 17.24
CA PHE A 65 3.44 5.82 17.46
C PHE A 65 3.91 6.49 18.75
N ARG A 66 2.97 6.92 19.61
CA ARG A 66 3.31 7.46 20.92
C ARG A 66 3.90 6.36 21.80
N ARG A 67 4.89 6.72 22.63
CA ARG A 67 5.53 5.76 23.57
C ARG A 67 4.56 5.22 24.63
N ARG A 68 3.63 6.07 25.06
CA ARG A 68 2.53 5.72 25.95
C ARG A 68 1.26 5.79 25.14
N GLN A 69 0.81 4.63 24.67
CA GLN A 69 -0.44 4.52 23.95
C GLN A 69 -1.58 4.46 24.98
N PRO A 70 -2.65 5.25 24.81
CA PRO A 70 -3.83 5.12 25.64
C PRO A 70 -4.52 3.77 25.36
N SER A 71 -5.31 3.31 26.31
CA SER A 71 -6.29 2.26 26.01
C SER A 71 -7.44 2.87 25.21
N HIS A 72 -7.68 2.34 24.01
CA HIS A 72 -8.85 2.71 23.21
C HIS A 72 -10.00 1.77 23.51
N THR A 73 -11.18 2.33 23.82
CA THR A 73 -12.40 1.53 23.98
C THR A 73 -12.69 0.74 22.69
N PRO A 74 -13.23 -0.48 22.77
CA PRO A 74 -13.60 -1.24 21.57
C PRO A 74 -14.59 -0.47 20.70
N LEU A 75 -14.46 -0.58 19.39
CA LEU A 75 -15.47 -0.12 18.45
C LEU A 75 -16.63 -1.12 18.44
N LEU A 76 -17.85 -0.63 18.63
CA LEU A 76 -19.05 -1.47 18.61
C LEU A 76 -19.86 -1.17 17.35
N ILE A 77 -20.22 -2.21 16.60
CA ILE A 77 -21.17 -2.14 15.49
C ILE A 77 -22.35 -3.04 15.84
N ASN A 78 -23.56 -2.46 15.93
CA ASN A 78 -24.78 -3.17 16.35
C ASN A 78 -24.62 -3.93 17.68
N GLY A 79 -23.89 -3.35 18.64
CA GLY A 79 -23.60 -3.98 19.95
C GLY A 79 -22.50 -5.04 19.92
N THR A 80 -21.98 -5.42 18.75
CA THR A 80 -20.89 -6.40 18.61
C THR A 80 -19.55 -5.68 18.51
N ALA A 81 -18.54 -6.12 19.26
CA ALA A 81 -17.20 -5.55 19.20
C ALA A 81 -16.50 -5.92 17.89
N VAL A 82 -15.96 -4.93 17.20
CA VAL A 82 -15.10 -5.13 16.02
C VAL A 82 -13.74 -5.66 16.48
N GLU A 83 -13.24 -6.70 15.82
CA GLU A 83 -11.93 -7.25 16.13
C GLU A 83 -10.83 -6.22 15.82
N ARG A 84 -10.05 -5.87 16.85
CA ARG A 84 -8.85 -5.04 16.70
C ARG A 84 -7.66 -5.93 16.36
N VAL A 85 -6.97 -5.59 15.27
CA VAL A 85 -5.84 -6.36 14.74
C VAL A 85 -4.60 -5.49 14.57
N SER A 86 -3.41 -6.10 14.69
CA SER A 86 -2.14 -5.43 14.40
C SER A 86 -1.78 -5.45 12.91
N SER A 87 -2.46 -6.29 12.11
CA SER A 87 -2.27 -6.35 10.67
C SER A 87 -3.52 -6.84 9.95
N THR A 88 -3.74 -6.32 8.74
CA THR A 88 -4.82 -6.77 7.86
C THR A 88 -4.43 -6.62 6.40
N LYS A 89 -5.08 -7.40 5.53
CA LYS A 89 -4.87 -7.33 4.09
C LYS A 89 -5.89 -6.38 3.48
N PHE A 90 -5.42 -5.25 2.97
CA PHE A 90 -6.23 -4.26 2.25
C PHE A 90 -5.89 -4.29 0.76
N LEU A 91 -6.87 -4.65 -0.08
CA LEU A 91 -6.75 -4.71 -1.56
C LEU A 91 -5.48 -5.44 -2.07
N GLY A 92 -5.09 -6.53 -1.39
CA GLY A 92 -3.91 -7.31 -1.77
C GLY A 92 -2.61 -6.94 -1.05
N VAL A 93 -2.59 -5.86 -0.27
CA VAL A 93 -1.43 -5.37 0.48
C VAL A 93 -1.62 -5.61 1.97
N GLN A 94 -0.62 -6.20 2.64
CA GLN A 94 -0.63 -6.37 4.10
C GLN A 94 -0.21 -5.05 4.76
N ILE A 95 -1.11 -4.44 5.53
CA ILE A 95 -0.90 -3.21 6.30
C ILE A 95 -0.79 -3.59 7.78
N THR A 96 0.16 -2.98 8.48
CA THR A 96 0.37 -3.19 9.92
C THR A 96 0.18 -1.89 10.69
N ASP A 97 -0.14 -1.98 11.98
CA ASP A 97 -0.24 -0.87 12.93
C ASP A 97 1.09 -0.12 13.08
N THR A 98 2.21 -0.83 12.85
CA THR A 98 3.56 -0.28 12.83
C THR A 98 3.94 0.34 11.49
N LEU A 99 3.11 0.22 10.44
CA LEU A 99 3.41 0.61 9.05
C LEU A 99 4.75 0.07 8.54
N THR A 100 5.12 -1.13 9.00
CA THR A 100 6.29 -1.88 8.53
C THR A 100 5.86 -2.87 7.45
N TRP A 101 6.75 -3.15 6.50
CA TRP A 101 6.40 -3.92 5.31
C TRP A 101 6.92 -5.36 5.31
N SER A 102 7.58 -5.81 6.38
CA SER A 102 8.18 -7.16 6.44
C SER A 102 7.15 -8.29 6.35
N LEU A 103 5.96 -8.11 6.92
CA LEU A 103 4.87 -9.08 6.77
C LEU A 103 4.42 -9.18 5.30
N HIS A 104 4.28 -8.04 4.63
CA HIS A 104 3.92 -7.96 3.22
C HIS A 104 4.98 -8.56 2.31
N THR A 105 6.24 -8.12 2.43
CA THR A 105 7.35 -8.61 1.60
C THR A 105 7.61 -10.09 1.83
N GLY A 106 7.51 -10.58 3.08
CA GLY A 106 7.58 -12.00 3.40
C GLY A 106 6.50 -12.82 2.69
N ALA A 107 5.26 -12.32 2.67
CA ALA A 107 4.16 -12.97 1.94
C ALA A 107 4.39 -12.96 0.42
N LEU A 108 4.91 -11.86 -0.15
CA LEU A 108 5.29 -11.77 -1.56
C LEU A 108 6.39 -12.76 -1.92
N VAL A 109 7.44 -12.87 -1.10
CA VAL A 109 8.55 -13.82 -1.30
C VAL A 109 8.04 -15.26 -1.27
N LYS A 110 7.18 -15.62 -0.31
CA LYS A 110 6.57 -16.97 -0.26
C LYS A 110 5.80 -17.30 -1.55
N LYS A 111 4.95 -16.39 -2.02
CA LYS A 111 4.21 -16.55 -3.29
C LYS A 111 5.15 -16.67 -4.48
N ALA A 112 6.17 -15.83 -4.55
CA ALA A 112 7.17 -15.87 -5.62
C ALA A 112 7.94 -17.20 -5.65
N GLN A 113 8.29 -17.77 -4.49
CA GLN A 113 8.96 -19.07 -4.41
C GLN A 113 8.07 -20.22 -4.88
N GLN A 114 6.75 -20.16 -4.63
CA GLN A 114 5.81 -21.13 -5.20
C GLN A 114 5.82 -21.06 -6.74
N ARG A 115 5.83 -19.85 -7.32
CA ARG A 115 5.91 -19.66 -8.78
C ARG A 115 7.28 -20.04 -9.36
N MET A 116 8.35 -19.87 -8.59
CA MET A 116 9.71 -20.28 -8.94
C MET A 116 9.81 -21.79 -9.23
N HIS A 117 8.99 -22.62 -8.57
CA HIS A 117 8.93 -24.05 -8.86
C HIS A 117 8.60 -24.33 -10.33
N PHE A 118 7.61 -23.63 -10.88
CA PHE A 118 7.22 -23.75 -12.28
C PHE A 118 8.29 -23.24 -13.22
N LEU A 119 8.94 -22.11 -12.91
CA LEU A 119 10.07 -21.61 -13.69
C LEU A 119 11.21 -22.66 -13.78
N ARG A 120 11.52 -23.35 -12.68
CA ARG A 120 12.50 -24.46 -12.68
C ARG A 120 12.05 -25.66 -13.53
N ARG A 121 10.75 -25.97 -13.55
CA ARG A 121 10.21 -27.04 -14.39
C ARG A 121 10.31 -26.69 -15.87
N MET A 122 9.98 -25.45 -16.22
CA MET A 122 10.10 -24.92 -17.58
C MET A 122 11.55 -24.96 -18.08
N LYS A 123 12.52 -24.57 -17.24
CA LYS A 123 13.94 -24.69 -17.58
C LYS A 123 14.37 -26.14 -17.83
N ARG A 124 13.91 -27.09 -17.00
CA ARG A 124 14.16 -28.53 -17.18
C ARG A 124 13.51 -29.10 -18.44
N ALA A 125 12.41 -28.50 -18.89
CA ALA A 125 11.79 -28.81 -20.18
C ALA A 125 12.49 -28.12 -21.37
N HIS A 126 13.69 -27.55 -21.15
CA HIS A 126 14.51 -26.92 -22.18
C HIS A 126 13.83 -25.74 -22.90
N LEU A 127 12.88 -25.06 -22.25
CA LEU A 127 12.27 -23.87 -22.83
C LEU A 127 13.30 -22.73 -22.98
N PRO A 128 13.26 -21.97 -24.09
CA PRO A 128 14.25 -20.95 -24.39
C PRO A 128 14.14 -19.75 -23.43
N PRO A 129 15.26 -19.04 -23.14
CA PRO A 129 15.30 -17.92 -22.21
C PRO A 129 14.24 -16.82 -22.41
N PRO A 130 13.85 -16.44 -23.65
CA PRO A 130 12.77 -15.47 -23.85
C PRO A 130 11.42 -15.91 -23.26
N ILE A 131 11.06 -17.18 -23.41
CA ILE A 131 9.81 -17.74 -22.84
C ILE A 131 9.88 -17.74 -21.32
N LEU A 132 11.02 -18.16 -20.76
CA LEU A 132 11.25 -18.15 -19.31
C LEU A 132 11.18 -16.73 -18.72
N THR A 133 11.72 -15.75 -19.45
CA THR A 133 11.67 -14.33 -19.08
C THR A 133 10.23 -13.81 -19.07
N THR A 134 9.45 -14.14 -20.10
CA THR A 134 8.03 -13.79 -20.17
C THR A 134 7.25 -14.40 -19.00
N PHE A 135 7.50 -15.68 -18.69
CA PHE A 135 6.90 -16.34 -17.53
C PHE A 135 7.27 -15.64 -16.22
N TYR A 136 8.55 -15.33 -16.01
CA TYR A 136 9.02 -14.61 -14.83
C TYR A 136 8.33 -13.24 -14.69
N ARG A 137 8.30 -12.45 -15.76
CA ARG A 137 7.66 -11.12 -15.77
C ARG A 137 6.17 -11.21 -15.43
N GLY A 138 5.47 -12.16 -16.05
CA GLY A 138 4.03 -12.33 -15.90
C GLY A 138 3.59 -12.92 -14.56
N THR A 139 4.41 -13.75 -13.91
CA THR A 139 3.97 -14.55 -12.76
C THR A 139 4.76 -14.34 -11.47
N ILE A 140 6.02 -13.90 -11.55
CA ILE A 140 6.89 -13.67 -10.39
C ILE A 140 7.05 -12.17 -10.17
N GLU A 141 7.56 -11.46 -11.19
CA GLU A 141 7.80 -10.01 -11.12
C GLU A 141 6.49 -9.26 -10.85
N SER A 142 5.40 -9.61 -11.56
CA SER A 142 4.08 -9.00 -11.38
C SER A 142 3.59 -9.07 -9.94
N ILE A 143 3.82 -10.19 -9.24
CA ILE A 143 3.43 -10.37 -7.84
C ILE A 143 4.31 -9.53 -6.92
N ILE A 144 5.64 -9.63 -7.05
CA ILE A 144 6.56 -8.93 -6.14
C ILE A 144 6.61 -7.42 -6.39
N THR A 145 6.11 -6.94 -7.53
CA THR A 145 6.03 -5.51 -7.87
C THR A 145 4.62 -4.93 -7.72
N ASN A 146 3.64 -5.74 -7.32
CA ASN A 146 2.27 -5.26 -7.08
C ASN A 146 2.26 -4.18 -5.99
N CYS A 147 1.65 -3.03 -6.30
CA CYS A 147 1.60 -1.85 -5.43
C CYS A 147 2.98 -1.38 -4.92
N ILE A 148 4.08 -1.68 -5.62
CA ILE A 148 5.45 -1.41 -5.14
C ILE A 148 5.70 0.05 -4.78
N SER A 149 5.02 1.01 -5.41
CA SER A 149 5.12 2.43 -5.09
C SER A 149 4.63 2.78 -3.67
N VAL A 150 3.78 1.94 -3.06
CA VAL A 150 3.21 2.18 -1.73
C VAL A 150 4.20 1.76 -0.64
N TRP A 151 4.78 0.57 -0.76
CA TRP A 151 5.53 -0.07 0.32
C TRP A 151 7.05 -0.01 0.16
N SER A 152 7.57 0.21 -1.05
CA SER A 152 9.02 0.11 -1.30
C SER A 152 9.85 1.15 -0.56
N GLY A 153 9.34 2.37 -0.39
CA GLY A 153 10.08 3.45 0.26
C GLY A 153 10.39 3.20 1.73
N ALA A 154 9.55 2.46 2.45
CA ALA A 154 9.74 2.16 3.87
C ALA A 154 10.17 0.71 4.14
N CYS A 155 10.59 -0.03 3.10
CA CYS A 155 11.21 -1.34 3.28
C CYS A 155 12.59 -1.22 3.93
N SER A 156 12.89 -2.16 4.83
CA SER A 156 14.21 -2.29 5.43
C SER A 156 15.23 -2.91 4.46
N ALA A 157 16.51 -2.88 4.83
CA ALA A 157 17.56 -3.53 4.05
C ALA A 157 17.35 -5.05 3.94
N SER A 158 16.82 -5.70 4.98
CA SER A 158 16.54 -7.14 4.98
C SER A 158 15.35 -7.49 4.08
N ASP A 159 14.32 -6.64 4.03
CA ASP A 159 13.21 -6.78 3.09
C ASP A 159 13.72 -6.74 1.64
N TRP A 160 14.53 -5.73 1.31
CA TRP A 160 15.13 -5.58 -0.01
C TRP A 160 16.04 -6.75 -0.38
N LYS A 161 16.87 -7.22 0.55
CA LYS A 161 17.75 -8.37 0.34
C LYS A 161 16.94 -9.63 0.02
N SER A 162 15.81 -9.83 0.70
CA SER A 162 14.93 -10.98 0.50
C SER A 162 14.25 -10.94 -0.87
N LEU A 163 13.73 -9.78 -1.28
CA LEU A 163 13.14 -9.58 -2.61
C LEU A 163 14.18 -9.73 -3.73
N GLN A 164 15.37 -9.13 -3.57
CA GLN A 164 16.44 -9.24 -4.58
C GLN A 164 16.94 -10.68 -4.72
N ARG A 165 16.89 -11.50 -3.67
CA ARG A 165 17.23 -12.93 -3.76
C ARG A 165 16.29 -13.66 -4.74
N VAL A 166 14.99 -13.34 -4.75
CA VAL A 166 14.04 -13.91 -5.71
C VAL A 166 14.47 -13.59 -7.14
N VAL A 167 14.79 -12.32 -7.42
CA VAL A 167 15.23 -11.87 -8.75
C VAL A 167 16.53 -12.59 -9.16
N ARG A 168 17.53 -12.64 -8.27
CA ARG A 168 18.80 -13.34 -8.54
C ARG A 168 18.62 -14.84 -8.78
N THR A 169 17.70 -15.49 -8.08
CA THR A 169 17.38 -16.90 -8.33
C THR A 169 16.76 -17.09 -9.71
N ALA A 170 15.81 -16.23 -10.11
CA ALA A 170 15.22 -16.29 -11.44
C ALA A 170 16.27 -16.04 -12.53
N GLU A 171 17.10 -15.01 -12.39
CA GLU A 171 18.19 -14.66 -13.31
C GLU A 171 19.11 -15.85 -13.58
N LYS A 172 19.53 -16.56 -12.51
CA LYS A 172 20.35 -17.78 -12.64
C LYS A 172 19.66 -18.92 -13.40
N ILE A 173 18.35 -19.10 -13.19
CA ILE A 173 17.59 -20.16 -13.87
C ILE A 173 17.41 -19.82 -15.37
N ILE A 174 17.10 -18.55 -15.66
CA ILE A 174 16.84 -18.07 -17.01
C ILE A 174 18.14 -17.96 -17.81
N GLN A 175 19.25 -17.63 -17.14
CA GLN A 175 20.54 -17.27 -17.75
C GLN A 175 20.43 -16.00 -18.60
N THR A 176 19.66 -15.01 -18.11
CA THR A 176 19.50 -13.70 -18.74
C THR A 176 19.46 -12.64 -17.64
N PRO A 177 20.19 -11.53 -17.78
CA PRO A 177 20.19 -10.45 -16.80
C PRO A 177 18.78 -9.92 -16.53
N LEU A 178 18.43 -9.77 -15.27
CA LEU A 178 17.17 -9.18 -14.83
C LEU A 178 17.42 -7.87 -14.07
N PRO A 179 16.56 -6.85 -14.25
CA PRO A 179 16.73 -5.60 -13.54
C PRO A 179 16.62 -5.80 -12.01
N PRO A 180 17.46 -5.14 -11.20
CA PRO A 180 17.32 -5.14 -9.75
C PRO A 180 15.94 -4.65 -9.31
N ILE A 181 15.39 -5.25 -8.25
CA ILE A 181 14.02 -4.93 -7.81
C ILE A 181 13.89 -3.46 -7.37
N GLN A 182 14.98 -2.87 -6.86
CA GLN A 182 15.05 -1.46 -6.47
C GLN A 182 14.94 -0.53 -7.69
N GLU A 183 15.49 -0.93 -8.84
CA GLU A 183 15.39 -0.17 -10.07
C GLU A 183 13.94 -0.17 -10.57
N ILE A 184 13.29 -1.35 -10.57
CA ILE A 184 11.87 -1.47 -10.91
C ILE A 184 11.02 -0.60 -9.98
N ALA A 185 11.27 -0.63 -8.67
CA ALA A 185 10.56 0.20 -7.70
C ALA A 185 10.71 1.69 -8.00
N LYS A 186 11.93 2.15 -8.31
CA LYS A 186 12.22 3.53 -8.69
C LYS A 186 11.46 3.93 -9.96
N ILE A 187 11.50 3.10 -11.00
CA ILE A 187 10.79 3.33 -12.27
C ILE A 187 9.29 3.43 -12.02
N ARG A 188 8.69 2.45 -11.32
CA ARG A 188 7.26 2.42 -11.02
C ARG A 188 6.81 3.62 -10.18
N CYS A 189 7.62 4.02 -9.20
CA CYS A 189 7.36 5.21 -8.39
C CYS A 189 7.36 6.49 -9.26
N LEU A 190 8.38 6.67 -10.10
CA LEU A 190 8.45 7.80 -11.03
C LEU A 190 7.29 7.83 -12.03
N THR A 191 6.98 6.69 -12.67
CA THR A 191 5.87 6.60 -13.61
C THR A 191 4.54 6.94 -12.96
N ARG A 192 4.28 6.43 -11.74
CA ARG A 192 3.05 6.75 -11.00
C ARG A 192 3.00 8.24 -10.64
N ALA A 193 4.11 8.80 -10.17
CA ALA A 193 4.19 10.22 -9.81
C ALA A 193 3.94 11.13 -11.02
N GLN A 194 4.54 10.82 -12.18
CA GLN A 194 4.33 11.57 -13.42
C GLN A 194 2.87 11.49 -13.90
N LYS A 195 2.22 10.34 -13.76
CA LYS A 195 0.78 10.20 -14.07
C LYS A 195 -0.05 11.10 -13.17
N ILE A 196 0.17 11.05 -11.85
CA ILE A 196 -0.56 11.87 -10.88
C ILE A 196 -0.31 13.37 -11.11
N SER A 197 0.92 13.79 -11.38
CA SER A 197 1.24 15.22 -11.58
C SER A 197 0.59 15.83 -12.82
N ARG A 198 0.34 15.00 -13.85
CA ARG A 198 -0.25 15.41 -15.13
C ARG A 198 -1.78 15.34 -15.13
N ASP A 199 -2.36 14.60 -14.20
CA ASP A 199 -3.80 14.38 -14.08
C ASP A 199 -4.40 15.43 -13.14
N THR A 200 -4.99 16.48 -13.70
CA THR A 200 -5.62 17.57 -12.95
C THR A 200 -6.85 17.12 -12.15
N SER A 201 -7.46 15.99 -12.50
CA SER A 201 -8.59 15.41 -11.77
C SER A 201 -8.16 14.59 -10.56
N HIS A 202 -6.88 14.25 -10.46
CA HIS A 202 -6.39 13.41 -9.37
C HIS A 202 -6.42 14.18 -8.04
N PRO A 203 -7.03 13.66 -6.96
CA PRO A 203 -7.23 14.39 -5.70
C PRO A 203 -5.92 14.86 -5.03
N HIS A 204 -4.82 14.15 -5.30
CA HIS A 204 -3.49 14.47 -4.79
C HIS A 204 -2.56 15.15 -5.82
N GLN A 205 -3.07 15.62 -6.95
CA GLN A 205 -2.26 16.33 -7.94
C GLN A 205 -1.56 17.56 -7.32
N GLY A 206 -2.27 18.30 -6.46
CA GLY A 206 -1.75 19.50 -5.80
C GLY A 206 -0.53 19.27 -4.89
N LEU A 207 -0.25 18.01 -4.50
CA LEU A 207 0.99 17.67 -3.79
C LEU A 207 2.23 17.82 -4.69
N PHE A 208 2.06 17.79 -6.01
CA PHE A 208 3.12 17.99 -7.01
C PHE A 208 3.16 19.45 -7.50
N SER A 209 3.28 20.39 -6.57
CA SER A 209 3.44 21.81 -6.90
C SER A 209 4.89 22.14 -7.27
N LEU A 210 5.10 22.88 -8.35
CA LEU A 210 6.42 23.40 -8.72
C LEU A 210 6.79 24.62 -7.85
N LEU A 211 8.09 24.84 -7.66
CA LEU A 211 8.62 26.11 -7.17
C LEU A 211 8.58 27.15 -8.30
N ASP A 212 8.67 28.43 -7.94
CA ASP A 212 8.56 29.57 -8.88
C ASP A 212 9.54 29.47 -10.06
N SER A 213 10.72 28.86 -9.83
CA SER A 213 11.69 28.55 -10.89
C SER A 213 11.18 27.60 -12.00
N GLY A 214 10.04 26.92 -11.81
CA GLY A 214 9.52 25.86 -12.68
C GLY A 214 10.38 24.59 -12.73
N LYS A 215 11.51 24.55 -12.01
CA LYS A 215 12.52 23.48 -12.18
C LYS A 215 12.35 22.31 -11.23
N ARG A 216 11.85 22.53 -10.01
CA ARG A 216 11.77 21.51 -8.95
C ARG A 216 10.38 21.52 -8.34
N PHE A 217 9.92 20.35 -7.93
CA PHE A 217 8.73 20.20 -7.09
C PHE A 217 9.04 20.61 -5.66
N ARG A 218 8.06 21.24 -5.01
CA ARG A 218 8.11 21.61 -3.60
C ARG A 218 8.18 20.37 -2.73
N SER A 219 9.23 20.26 -1.91
CA SER A 219 9.36 19.16 -0.97
C SER A 219 8.26 19.21 0.09
N LEU A 220 7.66 18.06 0.38
CA LEU A 220 6.71 17.92 1.49
C LEU A 220 7.48 17.95 2.82
N ARG A 221 7.06 18.83 3.72
CA ARG A 221 7.65 18.91 5.07
C ARG A 221 7.34 17.61 5.81
N SER A 222 8.37 17.02 6.41
CA SER A 222 8.24 15.80 7.19
C SER A 222 9.11 15.89 8.43
N ARG A 223 8.59 15.40 9.55
CA ARG A 223 9.31 15.28 10.82
C ARG A 223 9.76 13.85 11.11
N THR A 224 9.34 12.87 10.30
CA THR A 224 9.60 11.45 10.55
C THR A 224 10.13 10.75 9.31
N SER A 225 11.02 9.78 9.50
CA SER A 225 11.49 8.90 8.42
C SER A 225 10.33 8.15 7.77
N ARG A 226 9.36 7.71 8.57
CA ARG A 226 8.14 7.02 8.13
C ARG A 226 7.37 7.81 7.08
N PHE A 227 7.06 9.08 7.36
CA PHE A 227 6.36 9.91 6.37
C PHE A 227 7.27 10.25 5.19
N CYS A 228 8.55 10.58 5.42
CA CYS A 228 9.54 10.80 4.35
C CYS A 228 9.63 9.63 3.36
N ASN A 229 9.45 8.41 3.86
CA ASN A 229 9.56 7.16 3.12
C ASN A 229 8.24 6.66 2.54
N SER A 230 7.14 7.39 2.77
CA SER A 230 5.87 7.17 2.07
C SER A 230 5.97 7.63 0.60
N PHE A 231 4.98 7.23 -0.19
CA PHE A 231 4.98 7.43 -1.64
C PHE A 231 5.24 8.88 -2.07
N PHE A 232 4.46 9.87 -1.61
CA PHE A 232 4.55 11.23 -2.14
C PHE A 232 5.89 11.93 -1.87
N PRO A 233 6.42 11.97 -0.61
CA PRO A 233 7.72 12.58 -0.37
C PRO A 233 8.86 11.85 -1.09
N GLN A 234 8.79 10.51 -1.21
CA GLN A 234 9.77 9.75 -1.97
C GLN A 234 9.71 10.07 -3.47
N ALA A 235 8.52 10.10 -4.06
CA ALA A 235 8.28 10.41 -5.46
C ALA A 235 8.80 11.81 -5.83
N ILE A 236 8.51 12.83 -5.01
CA ILE A 236 8.99 14.20 -5.21
C ILE A 236 10.52 14.26 -5.16
N ARG A 237 11.15 13.57 -4.19
CA ARG A 237 12.62 13.47 -4.11
C ARG A 237 13.21 12.83 -5.36
N LEU A 238 12.59 11.76 -5.87
CA LEU A 238 13.04 11.08 -7.09
C LEU A 238 12.89 11.96 -8.34
N LEU A 239 11.78 12.68 -8.48
CA LEU A 239 11.54 13.61 -9.59
C LEU A 239 12.55 14.77 -9.58
N ASN A 240 12.85 15.32 -8.41
CA ASN A 240 13.82 16.41 -8.26
C ASN A 240 15.27 16.00 -8.54
N ARG A 241 15.59 14.70 -8.47
CA ARG A 241 16.92 14.13 -8.78
C ARG A 241 17.10 13.72 -10.25
N LYS A 242 16.03 13.74 -11.05
CA LYS A 242 16.06 13.31 -12.46
C LYS A 242 16.55 14.41 -13.42
N LYS A 243 17.18 15.47 -12.89
CA LYS A 243 17.78 16.57 -13.64
C LYS A 243 19.27 16.59 -13.40
#